data_AF-A0A2M7E8Q8-F1
#
_entry.id   AF-A0A2M7E8Q8-F1
#
_cell.length_a   1.000
_cell.length_b   1.000
_cell.length_c   1.000
_cell.angle_alpha   90.00
_cell.angle_beta   90.00
_cell.angle_gamma   90.00
#
_symmetry.space_group_name_H-M   'P 1'
#
loop_
_entity.id
_entity.type
_entity.pdbx_description
1 polymer ?
#
loop_
_entity_poly.entity_id
_entity_poly.type
_entity_poly.pdbx_seq_one_letter_code
_entity_poly.pdbx_strand_id
1 'polypeptide(L)' 'MKDPVPEYGSWIPLVRHFFWARIYIAINLAQIKNGEQVLDVGCGTGHLLEELNRKYKDWHGFGVDICPEVTNITLPN' A
#
# COMPACT_ATOMS: atom_id res chain seq x y z
N MET A 1 9.02 -18.00 13.80
CA MET A 1 9.93 -16.88 13.44
C MET A 1 9.16 -15.63 13.85
N LYS A 2 9.70 -14.73 14.68
CA LYS A 2 9.01 -13.44 14.90
C LYS A 2 9.03 -12.74 13.56
N ASP A 3 7.87 -12.41 13.00
CA ASP A 3 7.81 -11.68 11.75
C ASP A 3 8.72 -10.45 11.86
N PRO A 4 9.53 -10.16 10.83
CA PRO A 4 10.27 -8.91 10.81
C PRO A 4 9.27 -7.79 11.04
N VAL A 5 9.50 -6.97 12.07
CA VAL A 5 8.62 -5.83 12.37
C VAL A 5 8.51 -5.02 11.08
N PRO A 6 7.30 -4.87 10.50
CA PRO A 6 7.17 -4.13 9.26
C PRO A 6 7.79 -2.75 9.40
N GLU A 7 8.42 -2.20 8.35
CA GLU A 7 9.27 -1.01 8.54
C GLU A 7 8.48 0.21 9.03
N TYR A 8 7.17 0.27 8.75
CA TYR A 8 6.24 1.27 9.29
C TYR A 8 6.01 1.17 10.81
N GLY A 9 6.20 -0.01 11.39
CA GLY A 9 6.15 -0.28 12.83
C GLY A 9 7.49 -0.15 13.55
N SER A 10 8.56 0.25 12.85
CA SER A 10 9.90 0.36 13.44
C SER A 10 9.94 1.41 14.57
N TRP A 11 10.68 1.10 15.65
CA TRP A 11 10.96 2.08 16.71
C TRP A 11 11.88 3.21 16.24
N ILE A 12 12.61 3.02 15.13
CA ILE A 12 13.54 4.03 14.59
C ILE A 12 12.74 4.99 13.71
N PRO A 13 12.61 6.29 14.06
CA PRO A 13 11.80 7.23 13.30
C PRO A 13 12.24 7.38 11.84
N LEU A 14 13.54 7.28 11.59
CA LEU A 14 14.12 7.38 10.25
C LEU A 14 13.71 6.21 9.35
N VAL A 15 13.61 4.99 9.90
CA VAL A 15 13.16 3.82 9.14
C VAL A 15 11.70 3.99 8.72
N ARG A 16 10.84 4.43 9.63
CA ARG A 16 9.44 4.75 9.32
C ARG A 16 9.34 5.85 8.26
N HIS A 17 10.15 6.90 8.40
CA HIS A 17 10.16 8.00 7.44
C HIS A 17 10.50 7.51 6.02
N PHE A 18 11.54 6.69 5.86
CA PHE A 18 11.88 6.14 4.56
C PHE A 18 10.84 5.18 4.00
N PHE A 19 10.19 4.38 4.86
CA PHE A 19 9.06 3.55 4.44
C PHE A 19 7.94 4.39 3.82
N TRP A 20 7.47 5.43 4.52
CA TRP A 20 6.41 6.30 4.03
C TRP A 20 6.83 7.12 2.81
N ALA A 21 8.07 7.61 2.78
CA ALA A 21 8.61 8.31 1.62
C ALA A 21 8.56 7.43 0.36
N ARG A 22 8.91 6.14 0.48
CA ARG A 22 8.81 5.17 -0.63
C ARG A 22 7.37 5.02 -1.14
N ILE A 23 6.39 4.90 -0.23
CA ILE A 23 4.97 4.83 -0.61
C ILE A 23 4.55 6.10 -1.36
N TYR A 24 4.85 7.28 -0.81
CA TYR A 24 4.43 8.54 -1.45
C TYR A 24 5.07 8.76 -2.82
N ILE A 25 6.33 8.36 -3.01
CA ILE A 25 6.98 8.39 -4.31
C ILE A 25 6.27 7.47 -5.30
N ALA A 26 5.99 6.21 -4.91
CA ALA A 26 5.28 5.26 -5.77
C ALA A 26 3.90 5.80 -6.20
N ILE A 27 3.14 6.36 -5.25
CA ILE A 27 1.83 6.97 -5.51
C ILE A 27 1.93 8.17 -6.48
N ASN A 28 2.98 8.99 -6.36
CA ASN A 28 3.18 10.13 -7.26
C ASN A 28 3.58 9.68 -8.67
N LEU A 29 4.33 8.60 -8.80
CA LEU A 29 4.72 8.01 -10.08
C LEU A 29 3.57 7.26 -10.77
N ALA A 30 2.65 6.68 -10.01
CA ALA A 30 1.55 5.89 -10.55
C ALA A 30 0.60 6.69 -11.46
N GLN A 31 0.45 8.00 -11.21
CA GLN A 31 -0.37 8.92 -12.03
C GLN A 31 -1.76 8.36 -12.41
N ILE A 32 -2.44 7.75 -11.43
CA ILE A 32 -3.74 7.10 -11.63
C ILE A 32 -4.76 8.07 -12.24
N LYS A 33 -5.49 7.59 -13.24
CA LYS A 33 -6.57 8.28 -13.91
C LYS A 33 -7.92 7.74 -13.47
N ASN A 34 -8.95 8.55 -13.69
CA ASN A 34 -10.33 8.21 -13.37
C ASN A 34 -10.76 6.91 -14.08
N GLY A 35 -11.34 5.99 -13.32
CA GLY A 35 -11.83 4.69 -13.79
C GLY A 35 -10.75 3.63 -13.99
N GLU A 36 -9.47 3.89 -13.67
CA GLU A 36 -8.41 2.90 -13.79
C GLU A 36 -8.52 1.79 -12.73
N GLN A 37 -8.01 0.61 -13.09
CA GLN A 37 -7.89 -0.54 -12.19
C GLN A 37 -6.44 -0.72 -11.78
N VAL A 38 -6.21 -0.92 -10.48
CA VAL A 38 -4.88 -1.07 -9.88
C VAL A 38 -4.78 -2.41 -9.18
N LEU A 39 -3.72 -3.14 -9.49
CA LEU A 39 -3.33 -4.37 -8.80
C LEU A 39 -2.05 -4.12 -8.00
N ASP A 40 -2.10 -4.29 -6.68
CA ASP A 40 -0.95 -4.22 -5.77
C ASP A 40 -0.48 -5.65 -5.43
N VAL A 41 0.71 -6.03 -5.91
CA VAL A 41 1.27 -7.38 -5.76
C VAL A 41 2.30 -7.39 -4.64
N GLY A 42 2.10 -8.27 -3.64
CA GLY A 42 2.83 -8.20 -2.38
C GLY A 42 2.37 -6.99 -1.56
N CYS A 43 1.05 -6.77 -1.49
CA CYS A 43 0.47 -5.56 -0.91
C CYS A 43 0.73 -5.42 0.60
N GLY A 44 1.24 -6.47 1.26
CA GLY A 44 1.32 -6.53 2.71
C GLY A 44 -0.02 -6.13 3.31
N THR A 45 -0.01 -5.34 4.38
CA THR A 45 -1.24 -4.84 5.03
C THR A 45 -2.07 -3.84 4.22
N GLY A 46 -1.70 -3.52 2.97
CA GLY A 46 -2.49 -2.69 2.07
C GLY A 46 -2.31 -1.18 2.25
N HIS A 47 -1.31 -0.71 3.00
CA HIS A 47 -1.08 0.72 3.22
C HIS A 47 -0.92 1.54 1.93
N LEU A 48 -0.35 0.96 0.87
CA LEU A 48 -0.26 1.66 -0.42
C LEU A 48 -1.65 1.93 -1.00
N LEU A 49 -2.53 0.92 -1.00
CA LEU A 49 -3.91 1.06 -1.48
C LEU A 49 -4.71 2.04 -0.64
N GLU A 50 -4.54 2.05 0.69
CA GLU A 50 -5.16 3.02 1.59
C GLU A 50 -4.76 4.45 1.25
N GLU A 51 -3.47 4.69 1.03
CA GLU A 51 -2.95 6.02 0.67
C GLU A 51 -3.38 6.44 -0.75
N LEU A 52 -3.51 5.50 -1.69
CA LEU A 52 -4.14 5.75 -3.00
C LEU A 52 -5.60 6.20 -2.84
N ASN A 53 -6.35 5.58 -1.94
CA ASN A 53 -7.77 5.92 -1.68
C ASN A 53 -7.91 7.35 -1.10
N ARG A 54 -6.97 7.74 -0.25
CA ARG A 54 -6.91 9.12 0.28
C ARG A 54 -6.67 10.15 -0.83
N LYS A 55 -5.81 9.83 -1.81
CA LYS A 55 -5.37 10.76 -2.85
C LYS A 55 -6.28 10.83 -4.08
N TYR A 56 -6.78 9.70 -4.56
CA TYR A 56 -7.56 9.61 -5.80
C TYR A 56 -9.02 9.27 -5.50
N LYS A 57 -9.93 9.79 -6.32
CA LYS A 57 -11.37 9.54 -6.30
C LYS A 57 -11.74 9.03 -7.69
N ASP A 58 -12.45 7.91 -7.79
CA ASP A 58 -12.75 7.18 -9.04
C ASP A 58 -11.61 6.28 -9.58
N TRP A 59 -11.34 5.17 -8.89
CA TRP A 59 -10.42 4.10 -9.33
C TRP A 59 -10.75 2.82 -8.56
N HIS A 60 -10.45 1.65 -9.11
CA HIS A 60 -10.70 0.37 -8.45
C HIS A 60 -9.39 -0.32 -8.06
N GLY A 61 -9.27 -0.79 -6.82
CA GLY A 61 -8.05 -1.38 -6.29
C GLY A 61 -8.22 -2.81 -5.81
N PHE A 62 -7.27 -3.68 -6.17
CA PHE A 62 -7.15 -5.04 -5.63
C PHE A 62 -5.71 -5.29 -5.15
N GLY A 63 -5.57 -5.82 -3.93
CA GLY A 63 -4.29 -6.19 -3.34
C GLY A 63 -4.18 -7.69 -3.13
N VAL A 64 -3.04 -8.26 -3.52
CA VAL A 64 -2.71 -9.68 -3.28
C VAL A 64 -1.39 -9.79 -2.52
N ASP A 65 -1.34 -10.72 -1.57
CA ASP A 65 -0.12 -11.08 -0.86
C ASP A 65 -0.06 -12.60 -0.70
N ILE A 66 1.16 -13.15 -0.57
CA ILE A 66 1.37 -14.57 -0.30
C ILE A 66 1.06 -14.91 1.16
N CYS A 67 1.10 -13.91 2.05
CA CYS A 67 0.80 -14.06 3.46
C CYS A 67 -0.70 -14.35 3.67
N PRO A 68 -1.07 -15.52 4.21
CA PRO A 68 -2.47 -15.91 4.39
C PRO A 68 -3.24 -15.01 5.36
N GLU A 69 -2.54 -14.36 6.29
CA GLU A 69 -3.15 -13.46 7.28
C GLU A 69 -3.62 -12.14 6.66
N VAL A 70 -3.16 -11.84 5.44
CA VAL A 70 -3.48 -10.61 4.72
C VAL A 70 -4.31 -10.88 3.46
N THR A 71 -4.84 -12.09 3.32
CA THR A 71 -5.40 -12.57 2.05
C THR A 71 -6.49 -11.66 1.50
N ASN A 72 -6.16 -10.97 0.41
CA ASN A 72 -7.01 -10.15 -0.46
C ASN A 72 -7.62 -8.89 0.19
N ILE A 73 -7.05 -7.73 -0.14
CA ILE A 73 -7.60 -6.42 0.23
C ILE A 73 -8.29 -5.83 -1.01
N THR A 74 -9.60 -5.62 -0.91
CA THR A 74 -10.38 -4.89 -1.91
C THR A 74 -10.82 -3.58 -1.30
N LEU A 75 -10.47 -2.46 -1.93
CA LEU A 75 -10.99 -1.16 -1.54
C LEU A 75 -12.13 -0.76 -2.49
N PRO A 76 -13.36 -0.53 -1.97
CA PRO A 76 -14.42 0.05 -2.78
C PRO A 76 -14.10 1.53 -2.97
N ASN A 77 -13.92 1.95 -4.22
CA ASN A 77 -13.75 3.34 -4.60
C ASN A 77 -14.41 3.63 -5.93
#